data_AF-A0A4Y4KLW6-F1
#
_entry.id   AF-A0A4Y4KLW6-F1
#
_cell.length_a   1.000
_cell.length_b   1.000
_cell.length_c   1.000
_cell.angle_alpha   90.00
_cell.angle_beta   90.00
_cell.angle_gamma   90.00
#
_symmetry.space_group_name_H-M   'P 1'
#
loop_
_entity.id
_entity.type
_entity.pdbx_description
1 polymer ?
#
loop_
_entity_poly.entity_id
_entity_poly.type
_entity_poly.pdbx_seq_one_letter_code
_entity_poly.pdbx_strand_id
1 'polypeptide(L)'
;MLVGHSLGSVVAYESLCAHPDWPVRTLVTLGSPLGMPTLVFDRLRPAPVAGRGQWPVGLERWSNLADRHDVVASVKELTGLFGPHQPHPVPTGVKPGAALRDIAVDNGWKVHDVLRHLTARETGAAIGEGLVAS
;
A
#
# COMPACT_ATOMS: atom_id res chain seq x y z
N MET A 1 10.27 -3.54 -11.02
CA MET A 1 9.96 -2.75 -9.81
C MET A 1 8.62 -2.09 -10.03
N LEU A 2 7.79 -1.98 -8.99
CA LEU A 2 6.49 -1.34 -9.06
C LEU A 2 6.42 -0.20 -8.03
N VAL A 3 5.78 0.90 -8.38
CA VAL A 3 5.56 2.05 -7.50
C VAL A 3 4.07 2.34 -7.44
N GLY A 4 3.52 2.44 -6.23
CA GLY A 4 2.13 2.80 -6.00
C GLY A 4 2.01 3.99 -5.07
N HIS A 5 1.20 4.97 -5.44
CA HIS A 5 0.96 6.18 -4.64
C HIS A 5 -0.50 6.24 -4.24
N SER A 6 -0.78 6.57 -2.98
CA SER A 6 -2.14 6.63 -2.43
C SER A 6 -2.91 5.34 -2.76
N LEU A 7 -4.12 5.41 -3.32
CA LEU A 7 -4.89 4.21 -3.70
C LEU A 7 -4.18 3.31 -4.74
N GLY A 8 -3.28 3.86 -5.54
CA GLY A 8 -2.45 3.08 -6.46
C GLY A 8 -1.52 2.08 -5.75
N SER A 9 -1.19 2.30 -4.47
CA SER A 9 -0.46 1.31 -3.67
C SER A 9 -1.28 0.06 -3.37
N VAL A 10 -2.60 0.22 -3.20
CA VAL A 10 -3.54 -0.90 -2.99
C VAL A 10 -3.59 -1.76 -4.25
N VAL A 11 -3.85 -1.13 -5.40
CA VAL A 11 -3.89 -1.83 -6.70
C VAL A 11 -2.56 -2.54 -6.98
N ALA A 12 -1.43 -1.87 -6.73
CA ALA A 12 -0.11 -2.46 -6.91
C ALA A 12 0.12 -3.69 -6.02
N TYR A 13 -0.27 -3.60 -4.75
CA TYR A 13 -0.17 -4.71 -3.80
C TYR A 13 -1.03 -5.90 -4.24
N GLU A 14 -2.32 -5.68 -4.51
CA GLU A 14 -3.26 -6.74 -4.87
C GLU A 14 -2.86 -7.41 -6.20
N SER A 15 -2.37 -6.62 -7.17
CA SER A 15 -1.85 -7.15 -8.43
C SER A 15 -0.65 -8.06 -8.23
N LEU A 16 0.30 -7.68 -7.36
CA LEU A 16 1.46 -8.52 -7.05
C LEU A 16 1.06 -9.81 -6.31
N CYS A 17 0.03 -9.77 -5.47
CA CYS A 17 -0.51 -10.98 -4.85
C CYS A 17 -1.26 -11.88 -5.84
N ALA A 18 -1.98 -11.30 -6.80
CA ALA A 18 -2.74 -12.04 -7.81
C ALA A 18 -1.85 -12.62 -8.92
N HIS A 19 -0.70 -12.01 -9.18
CA HIS A 19 0.23 -12.39 -10.25
C HIS A 19 1.62 -12.77 -9.70
N PRO A 20 1.74 -13.92 -9.01
CA PRO A 20 3.00 -14.37 -8.41
C PRO A 20 4.08 -14.73 -9.45
N ASP A 21 3.71 -14.86 -10.72
CA ASP A 21 4.59 -15.13 -11.86
C ASP A 21 5.32 -13.88 -12.36
N TRP A 22 4.87 -12.68 -11.98
CA TRP A 22 5.50 -11.44 -12.44
C TRP A 22 6.93 -11.32 -11.91
N PRO A 23 7.89 -10.87 -12.76
CA PRO A 23 9.30 -10.75 -12.38
C PRO A 23 9.58 -9.50 -11.51
N VAL A 24 8.61 -9.04 -10.71
CA VAL A 24 8.74 -7.86 -9.86
C VAL A 24 9.32 -8.24 -8.50
N ARG A 25 10.52 -7.74 -8.21
CA ARG A 25 11.22 -8.01 -6.94
C ARG A 25 11.22 -6.85 -5.96
N THR A 26 10.69 -5.69 -6.36
CA THR A 26 10.68 -4.48 -5.52
C THR A 26 9.37 -3.73 -5.68
N LEU A 27 8.77 -3.37 -4.55
CA LEU A 27 7.58 -2.54 -4.41
C LEU A 27 7.94 -1.27 -3.63
N VAL A 28 7.51 -0.12 -4.12
CA VAL A 28 7.58 1.14 -3.38
C VAL A 28 6.17 1.69 -3.24
N THR A 29 5.78 2.03 -2.02
CA THR A 29 4.47 2.64 -1.73
C THR A 29 4.64 4.03 -1.14
N LEU A 30 3.82 4.99 -1.54
CA LEU A 30 3.90 6.39 -1.12
C LEU A 30 2.53 6.84 -0.60
N GLY A 31 2.45 7.42 0.60
CA GLY A 31 1.18 7.90 1.17
C GLY A 31 0.09 6.81 1.18
N SER A 32 0.51 5.58 1.49
CA SER A 32 -0.27 4.38 1.24
C SER A 32 -1.37 4.19 2.29
N PRO A 33 -2.65 4.00 1.89
CA PRO A 33 -3.73 3.70 2.83
C PRO A 33 -3.78 2.21 3.22
N LEU A 34 -2.82 1.38 2.80
CA LEU A 34 -2.81 -0.07 3.05
C LEU A 34 -2.95 -0.45 4.53
N GLY A 35 -2.51 0.41 5.45
CA GLY A 35 -2.62 0.19 6.89
C GLY A 35 -3.97 0.58 7.50
N MET A 36 -4.85 1.27 6.76
CA MET A 36 -6.10 1.79 7.28
C MET A 36 -7.11 0.66 7.56
N PRO A 37 -7.47 0.42 8.84
CA PRO A 37 -8.43 -0.60 9.21
C PRO A 37 -9.82 -0.24 8.71
N THR A 38 -10.67 -1.24 8.55
CA THR A 38 -12.06 -1.15 8.08
C THR A 38 -12.24 -0.63 6.66
N LEU A 39 -11.51 0.40 6.22
CA LEU A 39 -11.65 1.03 4.91
C LEU A 39 -10.87 0.29 3.83
N VAL A 40 -9.58 0.00 4.07
CA VAL A 40 -8.68 -0.60 3.09
C VAL A 40 -8.21 -1.97 3.56
N PHE A 41 -7.50 -2.06 4.68
CA PHE A 41 -6.80 -3.28 5.11
C PHE A 41 -7.72 -4.51 5.16
N ASP A 42 -8.86 -4.40 5.85
CA ASP A 42 -9.82 -5.51 6.00
C ASP A 42 -10.57 -5.87 4.70
N ARG A 43 -10.44 -5.05 3.66
CA ARG A 43 -11.05 -5.26 2.34
C ARG A 43 -10.07 -5.69 1.26
N LEU A 44 -8.78 -5.83 1.60
CA LEU A 44 -7.76 -6.22 0.63
C LEU A 44 -8.05 -7.56 -0.02
N ARG A 45 -7.57 -7.71 -1.25
CA ARG A 45 -7.49 -8.97 -1.97
C ARG A 45 -6.03 -9.32 -2.27
N PRO A 46 -5.51 -10.41 -1.68
CA PRO A 46 -6.21 -11.38 -0.85
C PRO A 46 -6.48 -10.85 0.56
N ALA A 47 -7.54 -11.36 1.20
CA ALA A 47 -7.96 -10.88 2.52
C ALA A 47 -6.87 -11.11 3.58
N PRO A 48 -6.72 -10.20 4.56
CA PRO A 48 -5.84 -10.42 5.69
C PRO A 48 -6.24 -11.65 6.50
N VAL A 49 -5.25 -12.40 6.99
CA VAL A 49 -5.46 -13.58 7.83
C VAL A 49 -4.87 -13.31 9.21
N ALA A 50 -5.65 -13.49 10.27
CA ALA A 50 -5.24 -13.19 11.65
C ALA A 50 -4.69 -11.75 11.83
N GLY A 51 -5.31 -10.76 11.17
CA GLY A 51 -4.92 -9.35 11.25
C GLY A 51 -3.64 -9.00 10.49
N ARG A 52 -3.21 -9.87 9.56
CA ARG A 52 -1.97 -9.74 8.80
C ARG A 52 -2.23 -9.80 7.30
N GLY A 53 -1.65 -8.88 6.57
CA GLY A 53 -1.66 -8.89 5.11
C GLY A 53 -0.66 -9.90 4.58
N GLN A 54 -0.92 -10.42 3.38
CA GLN A 54 -0.07 -11.41 2.75
C GLN A 54 1.18 -10.76 2.15
N TRP A 55 2.31 -11.46 2.19
CA TRP A 55 3.51 -11.04 1.46
C TRP A 55 3.39 -11.49 0.00
N PRO A 56 3.52 -10.59 -1.00
CA PRO A 56 3.49 -11.01 -2.40
C PRO A 56 4.62 -11.98 -2.72
N VAL A 57 4.28 -13.11 -3.36
CA VAL A 57 5.26 -14.15 -3.69
C VAL A 57 6.35 -13.60 -4.59
N GLY A 58 7.60 -13.94 -4.31
CA GLY A 58 8.75 -13.49 -5.10
C GLY A 58 9.21 -12.05 -4.81
N LEU A 59 8.46 -11.27 -4.04
CA LEU A 59 8.86 -9.93 -3.63
C LEU A 59 10.04 -9.99 -2.64
N GLU A 60 11.10 -9.24 -2.93
CA GLU A 60 12.32 -9.21 -2.13
C GLU A 60 12.45 -7.92 -1.31
N ARG A 61 11.96 -6.80 -1.84
CA ARG A 61 12.06 -5.50 -1.15
C ARG A 61 10.75 -4.74 -1.24
N TRP A 62 10.32 -4.20 -0.11
CA TRP A 62 9.21 -3.27 -0.04
C TRP A 62 9.63 -2.03 0.77
N SER A 63 9.60 -0.85 0.15
CA SER A 63 9.76 0.42 0.85
C SER A 63 8.43 1.16 0.90
N ASN A 64 7.98 1.52 2.09
CA ASN A 64 6.80 2.34 2.29
C ASN A 64 7.22 3.72 2.78
N LEU A 65 6.93 4.76 2.01
CA LEU A 65 7.22 6.13 2.37
C LEU A 65 5.92 6.77 2.86
N ALA A 66 5.91 7.17 4.12
CA ALA A 66 4.78 7.82 4.75
C ALA A 66 5.19 9.21 5.22
N ASP A 67 4.34 10.20 4.98
CA ASP A 67 4.49 11.50 5.62
C ASP A 67 4.05 11.37 7.07
N ARG A 68 4.91 11.83 7.99
CA ARG A 68 4.63 11.80 9.44
C ARG A 68 3.40 12.62 9.85
N HIS A 69 2.93 13.51 8.97
CA HIS A 69 1.75 14.36 9.20
C HIS A 69 0.49 13.87 8.49
N ASP A 70 0.59 12.80 7.68
CA ASP A 70 -0.57 12.23 7.01
C ASP A 70 -1.32 11.29 7.97
N VAL A 71 -2.50 11.73 8.41
CA VAL A 71 -3.40 10.98 9.29
C VAL A 71 -3.87 9.67 8.65
N VAL A 72 -3.93 9.61 7.31
CA VAL A 72 -4.30 8.43 6.53
C VAL A 72 -3.19 7.38 6.58
N ALA A 73 -1.93 7.82 6.49
CA ALA A 73 -0.74 6.96 6.52
C ALA A 73 -0.23 6.66 7.94
N SER A 74 -0.68 7.40 8.96
CA SER A 74 -0.27 7.24 10.36
C SER A 74 -0.89 6.02 11.05
N VAL A 75 -1.82 5.31 10.39
CA VAL A 75 -2.49 4.15 10.97
C VAL A 75 -1.67 2.90 10.70
N LYS A 76 -0.70 2.66 11.59
CA LYS A 76 0.19 1.49 11.71
C LYS A 76 1.32 1.43 10.67
N GLU A 77 2.53 1.21 11.18
CA GLU A 77 3.68 0.80 10.37
C GLU A 77 3.31 -0.42 9.52
N LEU A 78 3.47 -0.33 8.19
CA LEU A 78 3.14 -1.45 7.31
C LEU A 78 4.01 -2.67 7.62
N THR A 79 5.18 -2.48 8.22
CA THR A 79 6.04 -3.55 8.75
C THR A 79 5.27 -4.44 9.74
N GLY A 80 4.45 -3.85 10.62
CA GLY A 80 3.64 -4.59 11.59
C GLY A 80 2.48 -5.36 10.98
N LEU A 81 2.03 -5.00 9.77
CA LEU A 81 0.88 -5.62 9.09
C LEU A 81 1.29 -6.62 8.01
N PHE A 82 2.38 -6.35 7.29
CA PHE A 82 2.82 -7.09 6.12
C PHE A 82 4.24 -7.67 6.26
N GLY A 83 4.99 -7.31 7.31
CA GLY A 83 6.40 -7.64 7.43
C GLY A 83 6.71 -9.14 7.28
N PRO A 84 7.66 -9.55 6.41
CA PRO A 84 7.84 -10.95 6.01
C PRO A 84 8.44 -11.85 7.11
N HIS A 85 8.99 -11.27 8.17
CA HIS A 85 9.67 -11.97 9.27
C HIS A 85 8.83 -12.14 10.53
N GLN A 86 7.57 -11.67 10.53
CA GLN A 86 6.66 -11.98 11.62
C GLN A 86 5.98 -13.33 11.38
N PRO A 87 5.65 -14.09 12.45
CA PRO A 87 4.87 -15.33 12.32
C PRO A 87 3.61 -15.06 11.49
N HIS A 88 3.50 -15.70 10.33
CA HIS A 88 2.32 -15.61 9.47
C HIS A 88 1.63 -16.98 9.44
N PRO A 89 0.31 -17.06 9.66
CA PRO A 89 -0.42 -18.33 9.74
C PRO A 89 -0.46 -19.09 8.41
N VAL A 90 -0.18 -18.42 7.30
CA VAL A 90 -0.08 -19.02 5.96
C VAL A 90 1.37 -18.98 5.49
N PRO A 91 1.95 -20.08 4.98
CA PRO A 91 3.27 -20.07 4.34
C PRO A 91 3.26 -19.13 3.13
N THR A 92 4.09 -18.09 3.15
CA THR A 92 4.06 -17.00 2.17
C THR A 92 5.10 -17.12 1.05
N GLY A 93 5.94 -18.16 1.05
CA GLY A 93 7.04 -18.29 0.09
C GLY A 93 8.05 -17.13 0.16
N VAL A 94 8.14 -16.46 1.31
CA VAL A 94 9.06 -15.36 1.58
C VAL A 94 10.50 -15.84 1.37
N LYS A 95 11.25 -15.11 0.54
CA LYS A 95 12.67 -15.39 0.33
C LYS A 95 13.51 -14.95 1.53
N PRO A 96 14.60 -15.68 1.84
CA PRO A 96 15.59 -15.20 2.81
C PRO A 96 16.06 -13.78 2.47
N GLY A 97 16.09 -12.91 3.47
CA GLY A 97 16.48 -11.51 3.32
C GLY A 97 15.42 -10.57 2.72
N ALA A 98 14.21 -11.06 2.42
CA ALA A 98 13.14 -10.18 1.99
C ALA A 98 12.72 -9.23 3.13
N ALA A 99 12.53 -7.94 2.84
CA ALA A 99 12.27 -6.96 3.89
C ALA A 99 11.26 -5.88 3.47
N LEU A 100 10.42 -5.47 4.43
CA LEU A 100 9.64 -4.24 4.38
C LEU A 100 10.34 -3.18 5.22
N ARG A 101 10.47 -1.97 4.69
CA ARG A 101 10.98 -0.80 5.43
C ARG A 101 9.98 0.34 5.35
N ASP A 102 9.48 0.78 6.50
CA ASP A 102 8.78 2.06 6.62
C ASP A 102 9.80 3.19 6.71
N ILE A 103 9.65 4.22 5.87
CA ILE A 103 10.53 5.37 5.75
C ILE A 103 9.66 6.61 5.96
N ALA A 104 9.89 7.32 7.07
CA ALA A 104 9.26 8.61 7.28
C ALA A 104 9.89 9.64 6.33
N VAL A 105 9.07 10.34 5.56
CA VAL A 105 9.50 11.48 4.75
C VAL A 105 8.93 12.77 5.32
N ASP A 106 9.74 13.82 5.34
CA ASP A 106 9.33 15.17 5.71
C ASP A 106 9.18 15.98 4.43
N ASN A 107 7.97 15.95 3.86
CA ASN A 107 7.69 16.68 2.62
C ASN A 107 7.42 18.18 2.84
N GLY A 108 7.69 18.73 4.03
CA GLY A 108 7.76 20.18 4.24
C GLY A 108 6.48 20.94 3.86
N TRP A 109 5.32 20.50 4.35
CA TRP A 109 4.01 21.08 4.02
C TRP A 109 3.94 22.58 4.33
N LYS A 110 3.85 23.40 3.28
CA LYS A 110 3.06 24.64 3.34
C LYS A 110 1.59 24.23 3.55
N VAL A 111 1.08 24.64 4.71
CA VAL A 111 -0.13 24.19 5.41
C VAL A 111 -1.44 24.74 4.80
N HIS A 112 -1.73 24.55 3.52
CA HIS A 112 -2.96 25.14 2.94
C HIS A 112 -3.85 24.26 2.04
N ASP A 113 -3.71 22.93 2.01
CA ASP A 113 -4.60 22.09 1.17
C ASP A 113 -5.27 20.88 1.85
N VAL A 114 -5.13 20.73 3.19
CA VAL A 114 -5.88 19.68 3.93
C VAL A 114 -7.40 19.92 3.87
N LEU A 115 -7.84 21.16 3.66
CA LEU A 115 -9.25 21.49 3.45
C LEU A 115 -9.77 21.24 2.03
N ARG A 116 -8.91 20.90 1.06
CA ARG A 116 -9.32 20.60 -0.32
C ARG A 116 -9.49 19.12 -0.60
N HIS A 117 -8.96 18.26 0.27
CA HIS A 117 -9.18 16.81 0.19
C HIS A 117 -10.50 16.32 0.80
N LEU A 118 -11.19 17.17 1.57
CA LEU A 118 -12.44 16.84 2.27
C LEU A 118 -13.67 17.60 1.74
N THR A 119 -13.57 18.29 0.60
CA THR A 119 -14.73 18.58 -0.25
C THR A 119 -14.89 17.46 -1.26
N ALA A 120 -15.52 16.40 -0.75
CA ALA A 120 -16.09 15.31 -1.51
C ALA A 120 -16.98 15.84 -2.64
N ARG A 121 -16.47 15.83 -3.88
CA ARG A 121 -17.26 15.67 -5.12
C ARG A 121 -16.45 15.43 -6.41
N GLU A 122 -15.13 15.61 -6.44
CA GLU A 122 -14.35 15.41 -7.68
C GLU A 122 -13.56 14.10 -7.79
N THR A 123 -13.45 13.28 -6.74
CA THR A 123 -12.77 11.96 -6.84
C THR A 123 -13.55 10.95 -7.70
N GLY A 124 -14.80 11.25 -8.09
CA GLY A 124 -15.61 10.46 -9.02
C GLY A 124 -15.35 10.73 -10.51
N ALA A 125 -14.66 11.82 -10.88
CA ALA A 125 -14.51 12.21 -12.29
C ALA A 125 -13.35 11.51 -13.02
N ALA A 126 -12.28 11.14 -12.31
CA ALA A 126 -11.09 10.51 -12.91
C ALA A 126 -11.34 9.06 -13.39
N ILE A 127 -12.39 8.39 -12.91
CA ILE A 127 -12.77 7.04 -13.35
C ILE A 127 -13.72 7.09 -14.57
N GLY A 128 -14.38 8.23 -14.83
CA GLY A 128 -15.25 8.42 -16.00
C GLY A 128 -14.51 8.83 -17.27
N GLU A 129 -13.49 9.67 -17.18
CA GLU A 129 -12.78 10.17 -18.37
C GLU A 129 -11.83 9.15 -19.01
N GLY A 130 -11.41 8.11 -18.28
CA GLY A 130 -10.59 7.02 -18.82
C GLY A 130 -11.37 5.99 -19.66
N LEU A 131 -12.71 6.06 -19.72
CA LEU A 131 -13.54 5.05 -20.39
C LEU A 131 -14.30 5.57 -21.63
N VAL A 132 -14.09 6.82 -22.05
CA VAL A 132 -14.78 7.41 -23.24
C VAL A 132 -13.80 7.97 -24.29
N ALA A 133 -12.50 7.79 -24.11
CA ALA A 133 -11.51 8.06 -25.16
C ALA A 133 -11.00 6.75 -25.76
N SER A 134 -11.83 6.13 -26.60
CA SER A 134 -11.43 5.17 -27.65
C SER A 134 -12.08 5.59 -28.96
#